data_AF-A0A524FB61-F1
#
_entry.id   AF-A0A524FB61-F1
#
_cell.length_a   1.000
_cell.length_b   1.000
_cell.length_c   1.000
_cell.angle_alpha   90.00
_cell.angle_beta   90.00
_cell.angle_gamma   90.00
#
_symmetry.space_group_name_H-M   'P 1'
#
loop_
_entity.id
_entity.type
_entity.pdbx_description
1 polymer ?
#
loop_
_entity_poly.entity_id
_entity_poly.type
_entity_poly.pdbx_seq_one_letter_code
_entity_poly.pdbx_strand_id
1 'polypeptide(L)'
;MIEKLRKLRKNTLKQISTLTEKDLNSPVSYWIKEDRLIKDVGKEFTIILRTRGCKWALGDQGGCSMCGYINDSWIKDINPQHIKNQFLKAWNAKIEEINADKSNFILKIFNSGSFFDDEEINEEIRDFIYEKISSIDKIQEVVVE
;
A
#
# COMPACT_ATOMS: atom_id res chain seq x y z
N MET A 1 -24.42 19.06 3.45
CA MET A 1 -23.30 18.40 2.73
C MET A 1 -22.09 18.19 3.65
N ILE A 2 -21.55 19.25 4.27
CA ILE A 2 -20.42 19.17 5.21
C ILE A 2 -20.67 18.19 6.37
N GLU A 3 -21.87 18.19 6.94
CA GLU A 3 -22.21 17.29 8.05
C GLU A 3 -22.20 15.79 7.67
N LYS A 4 -22.57 15.47 6.42
CA LYS A 4 -22.47 14.10 5.89
C LYS A 4 -21.00 13.66 5.79
N LEU A 5 -20.12 14.55 5.30
CA LEU A 5 -18.68 14.29 5.22
C LEU A 5 -18.06 14.08 6.60
N ARG A 6 -18.44 14.91 7.60
CA ARG A 6 -18.01 14.72 9.00
C ARG A 6 -18.47 13.38 9.56
N LYS A 7 -19.70 12.96 9.26
CA LYS A 7 -20.22 11.66 9.70
C LYS A 7 -19.44 10.50 9.06
N LEU A 8 -19.12 10.58 7.78
CA LEU A 8 -18.29 9.60 7.07
C LEU A 8 -16.91 9.47 7.72
N ARG A 9 -16.21 10.59 7.92
CA ARG A 9 -14.90 10.58 8.60
C ARG A 9 -14.98 9.97 10.00
N LYS A 10 -15.99 10.34 10.81
CA LYS A 10 -16.17 9.75 12.15
C LYS A 10 -16.35 8.23 12.11
N ASN A 11 -17.10 7.73 11.13
CA ASN A 11 -17.28 6.30 10.95
C ASN A 11 -15.97 5.61 10.56
N THR A 12 -15.20 6.18 9.64
CA THR A 12 -13.88 5.66 9.25
C THR A 12 -12.91 5.65 10.44
N LEU A 13 -12.82 6.74 11.20
CA LEU A 13 -11.99 6.81 12.40
C LEU A 13 -12.38 5.76 13.43
N LYS A 14 -13.69 5.49 13.59
CA LYS A 14 -14.19 4.44 14.46
C LYS A 14 -13.77 3.06 13.96
N GLN A 15 -13.88 2.78 12.67
CA GLN A 15 -13.42 1.52 12.08
C GLN A 15 -11.92 1.31 12.30
N ILE A 16 -11.11 2.35 12.03
CA ILE A 16 -9.66 2.29 12.21
C ILE A 16 -9.31 2.05 13.68
N SER A 17 -10.03 2.66 14.63
CA SER A 17 -9.80 2.40 16.06
C SER A 17 -10.02 0.95 16.50
N THR A 18 -10.68 0.12 15.69
CA THR A 18 -10.89 -1.30 15.97
C THR A 18 -9.82 -2.22 15.37
N LEU A 19 -8.87 -1.70 14.59
CA LEU A 19 -7.80 -2.52 14.02
C LEU A 19 -6.90 -3.06 15.14
N THR A 20 -6.51 -4.31 14.96
CA THR A 20 -5.64 -5.05 15.86
C THR A 20 -4.20 -5.03 15.36
N GLU A 21 -3.27 -5.44 16.21
CA GLU A 21 -1.86 -5.61 15.83
C GLU A 21 -1.67 -6.58 14.65
N LYS A 22 -2.52 -7.61 14.56
CA LYS A 22 -2.52 -8.54 13.41
C LYS A 22 -2.87 -7.84 12.11
N ASP A 23 -3.79 -6.87 12.17
CA ASP A 23 -4.21 -6.09 11.00
C ASP A 23 -3.10 -5.13 10.57
N LEU A 24 -2.38 -4.52 11.52
CA LEU A 24 -1.23 -3.66 11.21
C LEU A 24 -0.06 -4.42 10.55
N ASN A 25 0.07 -5.71 10.82
CA ASN A 25 1.04 -6.60 10.17
C ASN A 25 0.52 -7.22 8.85
N SER A 26 -0.67 -6.86 8.40
CA SER A 26 -1.27 -7.39 7.17
C SER A 26 -1.57 -6.27 6.17
N PRO A 27 -1.21 -6.41 4.88
CA PRO A 27 -1.55 -5.39 3.88
C PRO A 27 -3.06 -5.22 3.80
N VAL A 28 -3.54 -4.07 3.32
CA VAL A 28 -4.97 -3.81 3.10
C VAL A 28 -5.52 -4.84 2.12
N SER A 29 -4.80 -5.06 1.01
CA SER A 29 -5.09 -6.07 0.02
C SER A 29 -3.89 -6.28 -0.89
N TYR A 30 -3.86 -7.40 -1.60
CA TYR A 30 -2.88 -7.68 -2.64
C TYR A 30 -3.45 -8.70 -3.63
N TRP A 31 -3.06 -8.62 -4.89
CA TRP A 31 -3.51 -9.55 -5.93
C TRP A 31 -2.59 -9.55 -7.14
N ILE A 32 -2.76 -10.56 -7.99
CA ILE A 32 -2.19 -10.61 -9.33
C ILE A 32 -3.32 -10.62 -10.35
N LYS A 33 -3.20 -9.84 -11.42
CA LYS A 33 -4.11 -9.90 -12.57
C LYS A 33 -3.37 -9.59 -13.87
N GLU A 34 -3.99 -9.85 -15.01
CA GLU A 34 -3.46 -9.44 -16.32
C GLU A 34 -3.44 -7.91 -16.42
N ASP A 35 -2.35 -7.38 -16.98
CA ASP A 35 -2.18 -5.94 -17.20
C ASP A 35 -1.20 -5.66 -18.34
N ARG A 36 -1.14 -4.40 -18.76
CA ARG A 36 -0.24 -3.92 -19.80
C ARG A 36 1.02 -3.32 -19.17
N LEU A 37 2.17 -3.87 -19.54
CA LEU A 37 3.47 -3.24 -19.32
C LEU A 37 3.73 -2.24 -20.45
N ILE A 38 4.76 -1.40 -20.32
CA ILE A 38 5.10 -0.38 -21.32
C ILE A 38 5.33 -1.02 -22.70
N LYS A 39 6.04 -2.16 -22.72
CA LYS A 39 6.48 -2.81 -23.96
C LYS A 39 5.62 -3.99 -24.40
N ASP A 40 4.98 -4.70 -23.47
CA ASP A 40 4.30 -5.97 -23.72
C ASP A 40 3.04 -6.14 -22.85
N VAL A 41 2.27 -7.19 -23.12
CA VAL A 41 1.20 -7.66 -22.22
C VAL A 41 1.83 -8.57 -21.18
N GLY A 42 1.50 -8.37 -19.92
CA GLY A 42 1.99 -9.18 -18.81
C GLY A 42 0.98 -9.20 -17.67
N LYS A 43 1.48 -9.10 -16.45
CA LYS A 43 0.64 -9.13 -15.25
C LYS A 43 1.02 -8.02 -14.28
N GLU A 44 0.06 -7.49 -13.55
CA GLU A 44 0.35 -6.66 -12.38
C GLU A 44 0.39 -7.53 -11.13
N PHE A 45 1.32 -7.21 -10.23
CA PHE A 45 1.26 -7.57 -8.83
C PHE A 45 1.01 -6.29 -8.04
N THR A 46 -0.18 -6.17 -7.44
CA THR A 46 -0.56 -4.97 -6.68
C THR A 46 -0.51 -5.27 -5.19
N ILE A 47 0.09 -4.38 -4.41
CA ILE A 47 0.14 -4.41 -2.95
C ILE A 47 -0.38 -3.08 -2.42
N ILE A 48 -1.41 -3.12 -1.59
CA ILE A 48 -1.90 -1.94 -0.87
C ILE A 48 -1.41 -2.03 0.58
N LEU A 49 -0.48 -1.16 0.93
CA LEU A 49 0.09 -1.00 2.27
C LEU A 49 -0.77 -0.06 3.10
N ARG A 50 -0.91 -0.38 4.38
CA ARG A 50 -1.51 0.50 5.38
C ARG A 50 -0.40 1.28 6.07
N THR A 51 -0.19 2.52 5.65
CA THR A 51 0.68 3.50 6.32
C THR A 51 -0.16 4.41 7.22
N ARG A 52 0.44 5.47 7.77
CA ARG A 52 -0.34 6.51 8.46
C ARG A 52 -1.31 7.23 7.50
N GLY A 53 -1.03 7.27 6.20
CA GLY A 53 -1.82 7.94 5.17
C GLY A 53 -1.39 9.38 4.88
N CYS A 54 -1.94 9.95 3.80
CA CYS A 54 -1.51 11.25 3.28
C CYS A 54 -1.69 12.39 4.28
N LYS A 55 -0.75 13.35 4.30
CA LYS A 55 -0.77 14.52 5.21
C LYS A 55 -2.08 15.31 5.17
N TRP A 56 -2.71 15.41 4.00
CA TRP A 56 -4.01 16.07 3.83
C TRP A 56 -5.15 15.34 4.54
N ALA A 57 -5.12 14.00 4.58
CA ALA A 57 -6.07 13.17 5.31
C ALA A 57 -5.92 13.26 6.82
N LEU A 58 -4.69 13.49 7.28
CA LEU A 58 -4.35 13.64 8.69
C LEU A 58 -4.72 15.01 9.26
N GLY A 59 -4.79 16.06 8.44
CA GLY A 59 -5.13 17.41 8.89
C GLY A 59 -6.52 17.55 9.53
N ASP A 60 -6.74 18.66 10.24
CA ASP A 60 -7.97 18.92 11.04
C ASP A 60 -9.27 18.88 10.24
N GLN A 61 -9.21 19.25 8.95
CA GLN A 61 -10.36 19.20 8.05
C GLN A 61 -10.60 17.80 7.48
N GLY A 62 -9.62 16.91 7.63
CA GLY A 62 -9.84 15.49 7.60
C GLY A 62 -9.83 14.79 6.25
N GLY A 63 -9.11 15.36 5.29
CA GLY A 63 -8.84 14.71 4.01
C GLY A 63 -9.89 14.90 2.94
N CYS A 64 -9.43 14.66 1.71
CA CYS A 64 -10.20 14.80 0.50
C CYS A 64 -11.34 13.78 0.47
N SER A 65 -12.58 14.25 0.40
CA SER A 65 -13.76 13.40 0.22
C SER A 65 -13.80 12.69 -1.13
N MET A 66 -12.86 12.98 -2.03
CA MET A 66 -12.79 12.43 -3.38
C MET A 66 -11.97 11.14 -3.46
N CYS A 67 -10.86 11.01 -2.73
CA CYS A 67 -9.96 9.86 -2.86
C CYS A 67 -10.29 8.69 -1.90
N GLY A 68 -10.93 8.95 -0.75
CA GLY A 68 -11.29 7.88 0.19
C GLY A 68 -10.11 7.19 0.90
N TYR A 69 -8.86 7.61 0.63
CA TYR A 69 -7.60 7.08 1.15
C TYR A 69 -7.52 6.92 2.66
N ILE A 70 -8.28 7.73 3.39
CA ILE A 70 -8.43 7.59 4.84
C ILE A 70 -8.92 6.20 5.26
N ASN A 71 -9.69 5.50 4.42
CA ASN A 71 -10.26 4.18 4.75
C ASN A 71 -9.20 3.06 4.78
N ASP A 72 -8.11 3.23 4.02
CA ASP A 72 -7.04 2.25 3.88
C ASP A 72 -5.79 2.62 4.72
N SER A 73 -5.90 3.69 5.52
CA SER A 73 -4.81 4.25 6.34
C SER A 73 -4.98 3.93 7.84
N TRP A 74 -3.89 3.97 8.60
CA TRP A 74 -3.89 3.84 10.06
C TRP A 74 -4.14 5.18 10.80
N ILE A 75 -3.85 6.33 10.16
CA ILE A 75 -4.05 7.70 10.68
C ILE A 75 -3.17 8.07 11.89
N LYS A 76 -2.51 7.10 12.52
CA LYS A 76 -1.54 7.30 13.60
C LYS A 76 -0.16 6.87 13.13
N ASP A 77 0.84 7.15 13.96
CA ASP A 77 2.18 6.63 13.76
C ASP A 77 2.16 5.10 13.70
N ILE A 78 2.86 4.56 12.71
CA ILE A 78 3.00 3.13 12.47
C ILE A 78 4.48 2.78 12.61
N ASN A 79 4.76 1.69 13.33
CA ASN A 79 6.12 1.17 13.41
C ASN A 79 6.57 0.71 12.01
N PRO A 80 7.76 1.13 11.51
CA PRO A 80 8.30 0.67 10.23
C PRO A 80 8.28 -0.85 10.03
N GLN A 81 8.46 -1.61 11.11
CA GLN A 81 8.41 -3.08 11.07
C GLN A 81 7.05 -3.60 10.62
N HIS A 82 5.94 -2.94 10.98
CA HIS A 82 4.62 -3.32 10.51
C HIS A 82 4.52 -3.19 9.00
N ILE A 83 5.01 -2.09 8.41
CA ILE A 83 4.98 -1.89 6.95
C ILE A 83 5.83 -2.97 6.25
N LYS A 84 7.02 -3.27 6.77
CA LYS A 84 7.86 -4.38 6.27
C LYS A 84 7.14 -5.72 6.33
N ASN A 85 6.46 -6.01 7.44
CA ASN A 85 5.69 -7.24 7.60
C ASN A 85 4.50 -7.32 6.61
N GLN A 86 3.80 -6.20 6.38
CA GLN A 86 2.73 -6.13 5.39
C GLN A 86 3.23 -6.46 3.98
N PHE A 87 4.34 -5.85 3.57
CA PHE A 87 4.98 -6.11 2.29
C PHE A 87 5.40 -7.58 2.18
N LEU A 88 6.13 -8.10 3.18
CA LEU A 88 6.58 -9.50 3.21
C LEU A 88 5.43 -10.49 3.12
N LYS A 89 4.30 -10.20 3.75
CA LYS A 89 3.13 -11.07 3.71
C LYS A 89 2.55 -11.17 2.30
N ALA A 90 2.40 -10.03 1.60
CA ALA A 90 1.97 -10.03 0.20
C ALA A 90 3.02 -10.70 -0.70
N TRP A 91 4.30 -10.34 -0.52
CA TRP A 91 5.43 -10.85 -1.28
C TRP A 91 5.53 -12.38 -1.21
N ASN A 92 5.64 -12.93 -0.01
CA ASN A 92 5.78 -14.37 0.21
C ASN A 92 4.55 -15.15 -0.29
N ALA A 93 3.36 -14.55 -0.28
CA ALA A 93 2.16 -15.20 -0.79
C ALA A 93 2.14 -15.35 -2.32
N LYS A 94 2.92 -14.55 -3.05
CA LYS A 94 2.85 -14.43 -4.52
C LYS A 94 4.16 -14.67 -5.26
N ILE A 95 5.29 -14.65 -4.56
CA ILE A 95 6.61 -14.70 -5.19
C ILE A 95 6.88 -16.00 -5.96
N GLU A 96 6.42 -17.15 -5.46
CA GLU A 96 6.57 -18.43 -6.16
C GLU A 96 5.74 -18.46 -7.44
N GLU A 97 4.52 -17.92 -7.40
CA GLU A 97 3.64 -17.76 -8.57
C GLU A 97 4.32 -16.90 -9.64
N ILE A 98 4.88 -15.75 -9.25
CA ILE A 98 5.62 -14.84 -10.15
C ILE A 98 6.84 -15.55 -10.75
N ASN A 99 7.64 -16.24 -9.94
CA ASN A 99 8.83 -16.94 -10.39
C ASN A 99 8.52 -18.13 -11.32
N ALA A 100 7.35 -18.75 -11.21
CA ALA A 100 6.93 -19.84 -12.10
C ALA A 100 6.27 -19.35 -13.41
N ASP A 101 5.72 -18.13 -13.44
CA ASP A 101 4.97 -17.60 -14.59
C ASP A 101 5.88 -17.16 -15.75
N LYS A 102 5.47 -17.35 -17.01
CA LYS A 102 6.30 -16.96 -18.16
C LYS A 102 6.23 -15.48 -18.51
N SER A 103 5.23 -14.76 -17.98
CA SER A 103 5.00 -13.35 -18.25
C SER A 103 5.93 -12.44 -17.45
N ASN A 104 6.12 -11.22 -17.96
CA ASN A 104 6.74 -10.13 -17.21
C ASN A 104 5.70 -9.47 -16.28
N PHE A 105 6.19 -8.88 -15.20
CA PHE A 105 5.37 -8.27 -14.17
C PHE A 105 5.65 -6.78 -13.97
N ILE A 106 4.59 -6.04 -13.68
CA ILE A 106 4.65 -4.69 -13.08
C ILE A 106 4.24 -4.78 -11.62
N LEU A 107 5.06 -4.26 -10.71
CA LEU A 107 4.72 -4.16 -9.29
C LEU A 107 4.08 -2.80 -9.02
N LYS A 108 2.90 -2.79 -8.41
CA LYS A 108 2.21 -1.56 -8.00
C LYS A 108 2.10 -1.51 -6.49
N ILE A 109 2.65 -0.47 -5.88
CA ILE A 109 2.60 -0.27 -4.43
C ILE A 109 1.77 0.98 -4.16
N PHE A 110 0.70 0.80 -3.40
CA PHE A 110 -0.20 1.89 -3.01
C PHE A 110 -0.23 2.00 -1.49
N ASN A 111 -0.22 3.22 -0.96
CA ASN A 111 -0.26 3.47 0.48
C ASN A 111 -1.25 4.56 0.90
N SER A 112 -2.19 4.95 0.03
CA SER A 112 -3.18 6.00 0.37
C SER A 112 -2.51 7.32 0.80
N GLY A 113 -1.37 7.59 0.18
CA GLY A 113 -0.33 8.50 0.64
C GLY A 113 0.71 8.71 -0.45
N SER A 114 1.94 9.02 -0.03
CA SER A 114 3.10 9.08 -0.92
C SER A 114 4.19 8.12 -0.44
N PHE A 115 4.66 7.27 -1.34
CA PHE A 115 5.72 6.29 -1.13
C PHE A 115 7.06 6.97 -0.88
N PHE A 116 7.25 8.16 -1.45
CA PHE A 116 8.43 8.98 -1.24
C PHE A 116 8.28 9.98 -0.07
N ASP A 117 7.22 9.89 0.73
CA ASP A 117 7.12 10.65 1.99
C ASP A 117 7.79 9.85 3.12
N ASP A 118 8.86 10.39 3.68
CA ASP A 118 9.60 9.77 4.80
C ASP A 118 8.76 9.59 6.06
N GLU A 119 7.70 10.40 6.22
CA GLU A 119 6.77 10.25 7.32
C GLU A 119 5.77 9.09 7.10
N GLU A 120 5.70 8.53 5.89
CA GLU A 120 4.86 7.37 5.57
C GLU A 120 5.66 6.10 5.32
N ILE A 121 6.64 6.17 4.42
CA ILE A 121 7.53 5.06 4.06
C ILE A 121 8.96 5.61 4.09
N ASN A 122 9.61 5.48 5.24
CA ASN A 122 10.98 5.97 5.42
C ASN A 122 12.00 5.24 4.52
N GLU A 123 13.20 5.81 4.43
CA GLU A 123 14.33 5.25 3.65
C GLU A 123 14.58 3.77 3.95
N GLU A 124 14.60 3.37 5.23
CA GLU A 124 14.86 1.99 5.65
C GLU A 124 13.81 0.98 5.12
N ILE A 125 12.55 1.39 4.97
CA ILE A 125 11.50 0.56 4.37
C ILE A 125 11.66 0.55 2.84
N ARG A 126 11.95 1.70 2.23
CA ARG A 126 12.13 1.80 0.78
C ARG A 126 13.30 0.93 0.31
N ASP A 127 14.45 1.03 0.97
CA ASP A 127 15.63 0.21 0.67
C ASP A 127 15.32 -1.27 0.77
N PHE A 128 14.64 -1.68 1.84
CA PHE A 128 14.18 -3.05 2.02
C PHE A 128 13.27 -3.52 0.86
N ILE A 129 12.34 -2.67 0.41
CA ILE A 129 11.45 -2.97 -0.73
C ILE A 129 12.27 -3.07 -2.01
N TYR A 130 13.19 -2.15 -2.27
CA TYR A 130 14.04 -2.14 -3.46
C TYR A 130 14.94 -3.38 -3.53
N GLU A 131 15.55 -3.77 -2.42
CA GLU A 131 16.34 -5.00 -2.34
C GLU A 131 15.51 -6.22 -2.73
N LYS A 132 14.27 -6.34 -2.22
CA LYS A 132 13.38 -7.45 -2.58
C LYS A 132 13.01 -7.43 -4.05
N ILE A 133 12.64 -6.27 -4.59
CA ILE A 133 12.28 -6.15 -6.01
C ILE A 133 13.45 -6.51 -6.91
N SER A 134 14.66 -6.01 -6.58
CA SER A 134 15.87 -6.24 -7.38
C SER A 134 16.27 -7.72 -7.48
N SER A 135 15.78 -8.55 -6.56
CA SER A 135 16.02 -9.99 -6.57
C SER A 135 15.17 -10.78 -7.60
N ILE A 136 14.23 -10.12 -8.29
CA ILE A 136 13.29 -10.77 -9.20
C ILE A 136 13.39 -10.17 -10.60
N ASP A 137 14.07 -10.90 -11.48
CA ASP A 137 14.26 -10.51 -12.88
C ASP A 137 12.94 -10.30 -13.64
N LYS A 138 11.83 -10.92 -13.20
CA LYS A 138 10.53 -10.80 -13.87
C LYS A 138 9.79 -9.49 -13.58
N ILE A 139 10.16 -8.78 -12.51
CA ILE A 139 9.57 -7.47 -12.21
C ILE A 139 10.34 -6.44 -13.03
N GLN A 140 9.73 -6.00 -14.13
CA GLN A 140 10.37 -5.09 -15.09
C GLN A 140 10.04 -3.63 -14.80
N GLU A 141 8.93 -3.37 -14.12
CA GLU A 141 8.38 -2.05 -13.89
C GLU A 141 7.85 -1.96 -12.45
N VAL A 142 8.00 -0.78 -11.84
CA VAL A 142 7.47 -0.48 -10.51
C VAL A 142 6.71 0.83 -10.58
N VAL A 143 5.48 0.82 -10.09
CA VAL A 143 4.64 2.02 -9.91
C VAL A 143 4.39 2.19 -8.43
N VAL A 144 4.60 3.40 -7.95
CA VAL A 144 4.32 3.79 -6.57
C VAL A 144 3.46 5.04 -6.58
N GLU A 145 2.53 5.13 -5.62
CA GLU A 145 1.79 6.37 -5.30
C GLU A 145 2.60 7.27 -4.37
#